data_AF-A0A944QB88-F1
#
_entry.id   AF-A0A944QB88-F1
#
_cell.length_a   1.000
_cell.length_b   1.000
_cell.length_c   1.000
_cell.angle_alpha   90.00
_cell.angle_beta   90.00
_cell.angle_gamma   90.00
#
_symmetry.space_group_name_H-M   'P 1'
#
loop_
_entity.id
_entity.type
_entity.pdbx_description
1 polymer ?
#
loop_
_entity_poly.entity_id
_entity_poly.type
_entity_poly.pdbx_seq_one_letter_code
_entity_poly.pdbx_strand_id
1 'polypeptide(L)'
;MSNSGSSEVNDSVDQSVASMTTDSAVLPDTQATELPLLDLAAFQILEDQLDNPLIARSFARDFTKLWEKRYRTLAAAIELEDIPAAVDAVLSLKTSSTMVGGVRLAALASRLEDLIRTRDLHEAIPLLASISGCGDATVEQLQSSYVLRND
;
A
#
# COMPACT_ATOMS: atom_id res chain seq x y z
N MET A 1 -45.62 -13.64 -57.52
CA MET A 1 -46.34 -14.37 -56.45
C MET A 1 -45.27 -14.83 -55.47
N SER A 2 -44.95 -14.04 -54.43
CA SER A 2 -45.49 -14.17 -53.06
C SER A 2 -45.13 -15.52 -52.42
N ASN A 3 -44.54 -15.69 -51.23
CA ASN A 3 -43.98 -14.82 -50.18
C ASN A 3 -43.33 -15.78 -49.13
N SER A 4 -42.31 -15.29 -48.41
CA SER A 4 -42.00 -15.51 -46.97
C SER A 4 -41.62 -16.87 -46.36
N GLY A 5 -40.65 -16.77 -45.43
CA GLY A 5 -40.23 -17.76 -44.42
C GLY A 5 -38.73 -17.62 -44.09
N SER A 6 -38.25 -16.46 -43.63
CA SER A 6 -37.89 -16.14 -42.23
C SER A 6 -36.94 -17.12 -41.53
N SER A 7 -35.74 -16.65 -41.18
CA SER A 7 -35.30 -16.60 -39.77
C SER A 7 -33.99 -15.82 -39.61
N GLU A 8 -34.05 -14.92 -38.65
CA GLU A 8 -33.04 -13.97 -38.23
C GLU A 8 -31.82 -14.66 -37.64
N VAL A 9 -30.63 -14.17 -38.00
CA VAL A 9 -29.39 -14.43 -37.28
C VAL A 9 -29.35 -13.47 -36.11
N ASN A 10 -29.48 -13.99 -34.89
CA ASN A 10 -29.27 -13.20 -33.69
C ASN A 10 -28.11 -13.78 -32.86
N ASP A 11 -27.28 -12.82 -32.48
CA ASP A 11 -26.03 -12.88 -31.74
C ASP A 11 -26.23 -13.40 -30.30
N SER A 12 -25.31 -14.22 -29.81
CA SER A 12 -25.15 -14.53 -28.38
C SER A 12 -23.76 -15.12 -28.11
N VAL A 13 -22.85 -14.19 -27.88
CA VAL A 13 -21.79 -14.16 -26.87
C VAL A 13 -21.88 -15.25 -25.80
N ASP A 14 -20.87 -16.13 -25.74
CA ASP A 14 -20.41 -16.74 -24.49
C ASP A 14 -18.92 -17.08 -24.60
N GLN A 15 -18.07 -16.12 -24.26
CA GLN A 15 -16.65 -16.38 -23.97
C GLN A 15 -16.45 -16.27 -22.47
N SER A 16 -16.57 -17.43 -21.84
CA SER A 16 -15.97 -17.78 -20.56
C SER A 16 -14.48 -17.40 -20.57
N VAL A 17 -14.16 -16.26 -19.97
CA VAL A 17 -12.79 -15.92 -19.56
C VAL A 17 -12.63 -16.29 -18.10
N ALA A 18 -11.81 -17.31 -17.90
CA ALA A 18 -11.48 -17.89 -16.62
C ALA A 18 -11.01 -16.83 -15.61
N SER A 19 -11.56 -16.95 -14.41
CA SER A 19 -11.20 -16.20 -13.21
C SER A 19 -9.68 -16.27 -12.97
N MET A 20 -9.01 -15.13 -13.09
CA MET A 20 -7.68 -14.94 -12.56
C MET A 20 -7.82 -14.63 -11.07
N THR A 21 -7.74 -15.68 -10.26
CA THR A 21 -7.61 -15.60 -8.82
C THR A 21 -6.29 -14.92 -8.48
N THR A 22 -6.32 -13.64 -8.14
CA THR A 22 -5.21 -12.99 -7.44
C THR A 22 -5.26 -13.48 -6.00
N ASP A 23 -4.47 -14.52 -5.75
CA ASP A 23 -4.11 -15.02 -4.44
C ASP A 23 -3.44 -13.89 -3.66
N SER A 24 -4.21 -13.20 -2.81
CA SER A 24 -3.68 -12.33 -1.75
C SER A 24 -2.93 -13.24 -0.78
N ALA A 25 -1.66 -13.50 -1.07
CA ALA A 25 -0.76 -14.18 -0.15
C ALA A 25 -0.58 -13.30 1.09
N VAL A 26 -1.38 -13.58 2.12
CA VAL A 26 -1.24 -13.00 3.45
C VAL A 26 0.13 -13.42 3.99
N LEU A 27 1.07 -12.48 4.04
CA LEU A 27 2.39 -12.71 4.61
C LEU A 27 2.27 -12.82 6.14
N PRO A 28 2.75 -13.91 6.77
CA PRO A 28 2.74 -14.07 8.23
C PRO A 28 3.67 -13.05 8.93
N ASP A 29 3.40 -12.74 10.21
CA ASP A 29 4.10 -11.71 11.04
C ASP A 29 5.62 -11.72 10.89
N THR A 30 6.20 -12.91 10.88
CA THR A 30 7.64 -13.11 10.86
C THR A 30 8.30 -12.63 9.56
N GLN A 31 7.59 -12.69 8.44
CA GLN A 31 8.15 -12.38 7.11
C GLN A 31 8.32 -10.87 6.88
N ALA A 32 7.42 -10.04 7.43
CA ALA A 32 7.58 -8.59 7.35
C ALA A 32 8.83 -8.13 8.12
N THR A 33 9.15 -8.74 9.26
CA THR A 33 10.35 -8.41 10.04
C THR A 33 11.66 -8.72 9.32
N GLU A 34 11.65 -9.59 8.31
CA GLU A 34 12.82 -9.97 7.50
C GLU A 34 13.07 -9.02 6.31
N LEU A 35 12.04 -8.31 5.82
CA LEU A 35 12.19 -7.35 4.73
C LEU A 35 13.08 -6.17 5.14
N PRO A 36 13.94 -5.60 4.28
CA PRO A 36 14.66 -4.38 4.63
C PRO A 36 13.67 -3.24 4.94
N LEU A 37 14.05 -2.29 5.80
CA LEU A 37 13.23 -1.11 6.08
C LEU A 37 13.00 -0.28 4.81
N LEU A 38 14.09 -0.04 4.05
CA LEU A 38 14.09 0.66 2.78
C LEU A 38 14.74 -0.18 1.67
N ASP A 39 14.15 -0.17 0.49
CA ASP A 39 14.81 -0.54 -0.76
C ASP A 39 15.32 0.74 -1.46
N LEU A 40 16.53 1.15 -1.09
CA LEU A 40 17.17 2.32 -1.67
C LEU A 40 17.55 2.10 -3.14
N ALA A 41 17.74 0.86 -3.59
CA ALA A 41 18.05 0.59 -5.00
C ALA A 41 16.81 0.84 -5.87
N ALA A 42 15.63 0.40 -5.44
CA ALA A 42 14.37 0.75 -6.10
C ALA A 42 14.12 2.27 -6.09
N PHE A 43 14.46 2.96 -4.99
CA PHE A 43 14.34 4.41 -4.91
C PHE A 43 15.29 5.14 -5.88
N GLN A 44 16.54 4.67 -6.04
CA GLN A 44 17.49 5.18 -7.03
C GLN A 44 16.99 5.00 -8.46
N ILE A 45 16.42 3.84 -8.77
CA ILE A 45 15.82 3.59 -10.09
C ILE A 45 14.67 4.58 -10.37
N LEU A 46 13.86 4.90 -9.35
CA LEU A 46 12.81 5.91 -9.47
C LEU A 46 13.40 7.31 -9.69
N GLU A 47 14.48 7.69 -8.98
CA GLU A 47 15.19 8.95 -9.22
C GLU A 47 15.68 9.05 -10.68
N ASP A 48 16.25 7.97 -11.23
CA ASP A 48 16.78 7.92 -12.60
C ASP A 48 15.69 7.94 -13.69
N GLN A 49 14.48 7.47 -13.37
CA GLN A 49 13.33 7.48 -14.28
C GLN A 49 12.62 8.84 -14.36
N LEU A 50 12.86 9.72 -13.39
CA LEU A 50 12.24 11.05 -13.33
C LEU A 50 13.15 12.08 -13.98
N ASP A 51 12.57 13.01 -14.74
CA ASP A 51 13.30 14.16 -15.29
C ASP A 51 13.96 15.03 -14.20
N ASN A 52 13.45 14.94 -12.96
CA ASN A 52 13.97 15.66 -11.81
C ASN A 52 13.99 14.75 -10.55
N PRO A 53 15.18 14.28 -10.11
CA PRO A 53 15.36 13.49 -8.89
C PRO A 53 14.87 14.17 -7.60
N LEU A 54 14.78 15.51 -7.59
CA LEU A 54 14.25 16.26 -6.44
C LEU A 54 12.78 15.95 -6.18
N ILE A 55 12.03 15.47 -7.18
CA ILE A 55 10.64 15.05 -7.02
C ILE A 55 10.60 13.80 -6.12
N ALA A 56 11.41 12.77 -6.39
CA ALA A 56 11.51 11.59 -5.52
C ALA A 56 11.91 11.98 -4.09
N ARG A 57 12.92 12.84 -3.93
CA ARG A 57 13.37 13.33 -2.61
C ARG A 57 12.31 14.14 -1.88
N SER A 58 11.47 14.88 -2.60
CA SER A 58 10.33 15.57 -1.99
C SER A 58 9.32 14.59 -1.39
N PHE A 59 9.08 13.43 -2.01
CA PHE A 59 8.25 12.39 -1.41
C PHE A 59 8.85 11.86 -0.10
N ALA A 60 10.16 11.60 -0.05
CA ALA A 60 10.83 11.21 1.18
C ALA A 60 10.72 12.28 2.29
N ARG A 61 10.86 13.55 1.92
CA ARG A 61 10.72 14.68 2.85
C ARG A 61 9.29 14.81 3.37
N ASP A 62 8.30 14.69 2.50
CA ASP A 62 6.89 14.77 2.89
C ASP A 62 6.45 13.55 3.69
N PHE A 63 7.00 12.38 3.39
CA PHE A 63 6.82 11.18 4.19
C PHE A 63 7.27 11.40 5.63
N THR A 64 8.53 11.82 5.83
CA THR A 64 9.09 12.05 7.18
C THR A 64 8.34 13.14 7.94
N LYS A 65 7.96 14.25 7.29
CA LYS A 65 7.18 15.33 7.92
C LYS A 65 5.78 14.92 8.36
N LEU A 66 5.14 14.04 7.60
CA LEU A 66 3.74 13.67 7.81
C LEU A 66 3.57 12.36 8.58
N TRP A 67 4.64 11.62 8.83
CA TRP A 67 4.62 10.29 9.47
C TRP A 67 3.76 10.26 10.74
N GLU A 68 4.11 11.08 11.75
CA GLU A 68 3.41 11.15 13.04
C GLU A 68 1.92 11.50 12.92
N LYS A 69 1.57 12.32 11.92
CA LYS A 69 0.17 12.65 11.67
C LYS A 69 -0.57 11.46 11.06
N ARG A 70 0.03 10.79 10.07
CA ARG A 70 -0.56 9.61 9.40
C ARG A 70 -0.77 8.46 10.38
N TYR A 71 0.23 8.17 11.22
CA TYR A 71 0.11 7.14 12.23
C TYR A 71 -1.03 7.41 13.22
N ARG A 72 -1.10 8.63 13.78
CA ARG A 72 -2.17 9.00 14.71
C ARG A 72 -3.57 8.94 14.08
N THR A 73 -3.70 9.38 12.83
CA THR A 73 -4.98 9.27 12.10
C THR A 73 -5.40 7.82 11.92
N LEU A 74 -4.46 6.94 11.55
CA LEU A 74 -4.73 5.50 11.41
C LEU A 74 -5.11 4.85 12.75
N ALA A 75 -4.33 5.08 13.79
CA ALA A 75 -4.58 4.52 15.12
C ALA A 75 -5.95 4.97 15.66
N ALA A 76 -6.26 6.26 15.56
CA ALA A 76 -7.55 6.79 16.01
C ALA A 76 -8.74 6.19 15.24
N ALA A 77 -8.61 6.00 13.93
CA ALA A 77 -9.68 5.38 13.12
C ALA A 77 -9.95 3.93 13.54
N ILE A 78 -8.91 3.16 13.88
CA ILE A 78 -9.04 1.79 14.39
C ILE A 78 -9.66 1.79 15.79
N GLU A 79 -9.18 2.65 16.70
CA GLU A 79 -9.70 2.76 18.07
C GLU A 79 -11.19 3.15 18.11
N LEU A 80 -11.64 3.98 17.17
CA LEU A 80 -13.03 4.40 17.05
C LEU A 80 -13.90 3.42 16.24
N GLU A 81 -13.31 2.31 15.77
CA GLU A 81 -13.93 1.35 14.86
C GLU A 81 -14.53 1.99 13.58
N ASP A 82 -13.96 3.13 13.15
CA ASP A 82 -14.35 3.82 11.91
C ASP A 82 -13.69 3.12 10.72
N ILE A 83 -14.32 2.02 10.28
CA ILE A 83 -13.79 1.16 9.22
C ILE A 83 -13.49 1.94 7.92
N PRO A 84 -14.39 2.81 7.39
CA PRO A 84 -14.07 3.62 6.22
C PRO A 84 -12.83 4.48 6.41
N ALA A 85 -12.73 5.20 7.53
CA ALA A 85 -11.55 6.04 7.80
C ALA A 85 -10.27 5.22 7.98
N ALA A 86 -10.37 4.03 8.59
CA ALA A 86 -9.24 3.13 8.80
C ALA A 86 -8.71 2.57 7.47
N VAL A 87 -9.60 2.19 6.54
CA VAL A 87 -9.23 1.75 5.19
C VAL A 87 -8.55 2.88 4.41
N ASP A 88 -9.09 4.10 4.44
CA ASP A 88 -8.49 5.24 3.76
C ASP A 88 -7.09 5.57 4.32
N ALA A 89 -6.96 5.56 5.64
CA ALA A 89 -5.70 5.85 6.32
C ALA A 89 -4.63 4.79 6.01
N VAL A 90 -4.97 3.49 6.04
CA VAL A 90 -4.01 2.41 5.78
C VAL A 90 -3.58 2.34 4.31
N LEU A 91 -4.49 2.63 3.37
CA LEU A 91 -4.15 2.74 1.94
C LEU A 91 -3.21 3.91 1.66
N SER A 92 -3.45 5.05 2.29
CA SER A 92 -2.56 6.21 2.22
C SER A 92 -1.17 5.88 2.77
N LEU A 93 -1.12 5.19 3.92
CA LEU A 93 0.14 4.75 4.52
C LEU A 93 0.89 3.78 3.60
N LYS A 94 0.23 2.74 3.09
CA LYS A 94 0.81 1.75 2.18
C LYS A 94 1.40 2.42 0.93
N THR A 95 0.61 3.27 0.27
CA THR A 95 1.03 3.96 -0.96
C THR A 95 2.22 4.88 -0.69
N SER A 96 2.15 5.70 0.35
CA SER A 96 3.25 6.62 0.69
C SER A 96 4.52 5.89 1.14
N SER A 97 4.41 4.74 1.78
CA SER A 97 5.55 3.86 2.11
C SER A 97 6.21 3.31 0.85
N THR A 98 5.43 2.80 -0.10
CA THR A 98 5.97 2.28 -1.38
C THR A 98 6.71 3.36 -2.16
N MET A 99 6.18 4.59 -2.23
CA MET A 99 6.82 5.70 -2.95
C MET A 99 8.21 6.07 -2.43
N VAL A 100 8.48 5.81 -1.14
CA VAL A 100 9.79 6.08 -0.52
C VAL A 100 10.67 4.83 -0.41
N GLY A 101 10.26 3.72 -1.04
CA GLY A 101 10.97 2.44 -0.93
C GLY A 101 10.79 1.75 0.42
N GLY A 102 9.84 2.17 1.26
CA GLY A 102 9.53 1.61 2.58
C GLY A 102 8.86 0.23 2.51
N VAL A 103 9.58 -0.77 2.01
CA VAL A 103 9.02 -2.10 1.67
C VAL A 103 8.47 -2.84 2.89
N ARG A 104 9.16 -2.77 4.03
CA ARG A 104 8.67 -3.38 5.28
C ARG A 104 7.38 -2.72 5.76
N LEU A 105 7.35 -1.39 5.77
CA LEU A 105 6.18 -0.64 6.24
C LEU A 105 4.97 -0.81 5.30
N ALA A 106 5.21 -0.87 3.99
CA ALA A 106 4.18 -1.17 3.00
C ALA A 106 3.58 -2.57 3.19
N ALA A 107 4.40 -3.57 3.52
CA ALA A 107 3.93 -4.93 3.82
C ALA A 107 3.08 -4.97 5.10
N LEU A 108 3.53 -4.32 6.17
CA LEU A 108 2.75 -4.22 7.42
C LEU A 108 1.42 -3.49 7.21
N ALA A 109 1.41 -2.39 6.45
CA ALA A 109 0.20 -1.67 6.09
C ALA A 109 -0.74 -2.53 5.23
N SER A 110 -0.21 -3.32 4.29
CA SER A 110 -1.04 -4.24 3.50
C SER A 110 -1.73 -5.29 4.37
N ARG A 111 -1.03 -5.83 5.38
CA ARG A 111 -1.66 -6.77 6.29
C ARG A 111 -2.72 -6.10 7.16
N LEU A 112 -2.43 -4.90 7.67
CA LEU A 112 -3.40 -4.17 8.47
C LEU A 112 -4.66 -3.86 7.66
N GLU A 113 -4.51 -3.56 6.37
CA GLU A 113 -5.63 -3.40 5.44
C GLU A 113 -6.52 -4.65 5.40
N ASP A 114 -5.94 -5.84 5.28
CA ASP A 114 -6.69 -7.10 5.26
C ASP A 114 -7.46 -7.34 6.57
N LEU A 115 -6.84 -7.05 7.72
CA LEU A 115 -7.47 -7.17 9.04
C LEU A 115 -8.63 -6.18 9.21
N ILE A 116 -8.46 -4.92 8.79
CA ILE A 116 -9.52 -3.91 8.82
C ILE A 116 -10.70 -4.34 7.91
N ARG A 117 -10.40 -4.81 6.69
CA ARG A 117 -11.44 -5.25 5.74
C ARG A 117 -12.22 -6.47 6.22
N THR A 118 -11.56 -7.38 6.93
CA THR A 118 -12.20 -8.56 7.54
C THR A 118 -12.83 -8.26 8.91
N ARG A 119 -12.71 -7.02 9.40
CA ARG A 119 -13.18 -6.56 10.71
C ARG A 119 -12.54 -7.29 11.89
N ASP A 120 -11.34 -7.82 11.71
CA ASP A 120 -10.55 -8.43 12.77
C ASP A 120 -9.71 -7.36 13.48
N LEU A 121 -10.40 -6.48 14.23
CA LEU A 121 -9.74 -5.38 14.94
C LEU A 121 -8.93 -5.86 16.14
N HIS A 122 -9.24 -7.04 16.68
CA HIS A 122 -8.46 -7.67 17.75
C HIS A 122 -7.02 -7.92 17.30
N GLU A 123 -6.84 -8.44 16.08
CA GLU A 123 -5.52 -8.65 15.48
C GLU A 123 -4.93 -7.36 14.88
N ALA A 124 -5.76 -6.38 14.51
CA ALA A 124 -5.31 -5.09 13.97
C ALA A 124 -4.59 -4.21 15.02
N ILE A 125 -5.10 -4.17 16.25
CA ILE A 125 -4.56 -3.35 17.34
C ILE A 125 -3.08 -3.67 17.67
N PRO A 126 -2.66 -4.93 17.92
CA PRO A 126 -1.25 -5.22 18.19
C PRO A 126 -0.33 -4.90 17.00
N LEU A 127 -0.85 -4.95 15.77
CA LEU A 127 -0.10 -4.61 14.57
C LEU A 127 0.23 -3.10 14.48
N LEU A 128 -0.55 -2.22 15.11
CA LEU A 128 -0.26 -0.78 15.18
C LEU A 128 1.08 -0.48 15.83
N ALA A 129 1.45 -1.20 16.89
CA ALA A 129 2.75 -1.01 17.55
C ALA A 129 3.92 -1.37 16.62
N SER A 130 3.76 -2.45 15.84
CA SER A 130 4.75 -2.86 14.83
C SER A 130 4.86 -1.84 13.70
N ILE A 131 3.73 -1.27 13.27
CA ILE A 131 3.70 -0.19 12.27
C ILE A 131 4.36 1.08 12.79
N SER A 132 4.10 1.46 14.04
CA SER A 132 4.74 2.62 14.69
C SER A 132 6.26 2.46 14.67
N GLY A 133 6.76 1.37 15.26
CA GLY A 133 8.21 1.14 15.36
C GLY A 133 8.88 1.00 13.99
N CYS A 134 8.22 0.34 13.03
CA CYS A 134 8.74 0.24 11.67
C CYS A 134 8.79 1.61 10.97
N GLY A 135 7.76 2.45 11.14
CA GLY A 135 7.73 3.76 10.52
C GLY A 135 8.74 4.72 11.13
N ASP A 136 8.93 4.70 12.46
CA ASP A 136 9.98 5.47 13.14
C ASP A 136 11.36 5.10 12.60
N ALA A 137 11.66 3.81 12.52
CA ALA A 137 12.92 3.32 11.95
C ALA A 137 13.09 3.67 10.47
N THR A 138 11.99 3.67 9.70
CA THR A 138 12.00 4.08 8.28
C THR A 138 12.33 5.57 8.15
N VAL A 139 11.73 6.42 9.00
CA VAL A 139 12.01 7.86 9.03
C VAL A 139 13.47 8.12 9.39
N GLU A 140 13.99 7.47 10.42
CA GLU A 140 15.39 7.60 10.84
C GLU A 140 16.36 7.16 9.72
N GLN A 141 16.06 6.06 9.03
CA GLN A 141 16.89 5.60 7.92
C GLN A 141 16.84 6.57 6.73
N LEU A 142 15.67 7.12 6.39
CA LEU A 142 15.55 8.13 5.33
C LEU A 142 16.40 9.37 5.65
N GLN A 143 16.32 9.86 6.89
CA GLN A 143 17.06 11.04 7.36
C GLN A 143 18.59 10.83 7.38
N SER A 144 19.05 9.62 7.66
CA SER A 144 20.48 9.28 7.66
C SER A 144 21.02 8.87 6.28
N SER A 145 20.13 8.56 5.33
CA SER A 145 20.49 8.16 3.97
C SER A 145 20.87 9.35 3.07
N TYR A 146 21.48 9.05 1.91
CA TYR A 146 21.82 10.06 0.91
C TYR A 146 20.60 10.85 0.40
N VAL A 147 19.39 10.29 0.55
CA VAL A 147 18.12 10.86 0.07
C VAL A 147 17.86 12.22 0.73
N LEU A 148 18.11 12.35 2.04
CA LEU A 148 17.84 13.56 2.82
C LEU A 148 19.09 14.16 3.51
N ARG A 149 20.24 13.47 3.48
CA ARG A 149 21.48 13.94 4.14
C ARG A 149 22.07 15.23 3.56
N ASN A 150 21.73 15.58 2.32
CA ASN A 150 22.29 16.74 1.60
C ASN A 150 21.28 17.91 1.46
N ASP A 151 20.20 17.91 2.22
CA ASP A 151 19.20 19.00 2.28
C ASP A 151 19.44 19.98 3.44
#